data_AF-A0A1V0AH85-F1
#
_entry.id   AF-A0A1V0AH85-F1
#
_cell.length_a   1.000
_cell.length_b   1.000
_cell.length_c   1.000
_cell.angle_alpha   90.00
_cell.angle_beta   90.00
_cell.angle_gamma   90.00
#
_symmetry.space_group_name_H-M   'P 1'
#
loop_
_entity.id
_entity.type
_entity.pdbx_description
1 polymer ?
#
loop_
_entity_poly.entity_id
_entity_poly.type
_entity_poly.pdbx_seq_one_letter_code
_entity_poly.pdbx_strand_id
1 'polypeptide(L)'
;MYAEFRGEMEVGFNELYAACQPIIYGDMARGRQALTALLPEAWRRGPRWGLAMIHAMLADLHGRGGDVPGGIQHLRAAVELGWNDCLSIWSDPGFAVLSRAPHFAEIYGRVWISPADLEELGWLRAEATAIGQELSRIAAENLDRVDHGLTDVFHVPLPTRAPDGAGVLAARMSLAIMQRVGLDLVASSDISRISGRIAVDAIDGPAYSQWETWHSADLAGSRAAARRASAQARAFRPTPGLSTVPVPATSLPRNGG
;
A
#
# COMPACT_ATOMS: atom_id res chain seq x y z
N MET A 1 -7.36 6.91 16.79
CA MET A 1 -6.91 5.61 17.35
C MET A 1 -5.50 5.34 16.83
N TYR A 2 -4.51 6.09 17.34
CA TYR A 2 -3.07 5.98 17.02
C TYR A 2 -2.31 5.99 18.35
N ALA A 3 -2.73 5.15 19.30
CA ALA A 3 -2.29 5.26 20.69
C ALA A 3 -1.25 4.20 21.11
N GLU A 4 -0.67 3.44 20.17
CA GLU A 4 0.40 2.46 20.48
C GLU A 4 1.68 2.63 19.65
N PHE A 5 1.91 3.80 19.06
CA PHE A 5 3.19 4.16 18.43
C PHE A 5 3.88 5.32 19.17
N ARG A 6 3.93 5.25 20.50
CA ARG A 6 4.65 6.24 21.33
C ARG A 6 5.91 5.65 21.94
N GLY A 7 7.04 6.18 21.51
CA GLY A 7 8.20 6.39 22.36
C GLY A 7 9.44 5.56 22.03
N GLU A 8 10.41 6.24 21.39
CA GLU A 8 11.84 5.94 21.37
C GLU A 8 12.36 4.89 20.37
N MET A 9 13.06 5.42 19.35
CA MET A 9 14.01 4.74 18.46
C MET A 9 13.53 3.46 17.77
N GLU A 10 12.60 3.59 16.82
CA GLU A 10 12.44 2.61 15.74
C GLU A 10 12.30 3.32 14.39
N VAL A 11 12.83 2.75 13.29
CA VAL A 11 12.43 3.24 11.95
C VAL A 11 10.91 3.12 11.88
N GLY A 12 10.26 4.27 11.85
CA GLY A 12 8.83 4.37 12.04
C GLY A 12 8.08 4.48 10.72
N PHE A 13 6.77 4.63 10.85
CA PHE A 13 5.87 4.85 9.73
C PHE A 13 6.32 6.00 8.82
N ASN A 14 6.81 7.10 9.38
CA ASN A 14 7.13 8.31 8.60
C ASN A 14 8.34 8.11 7.67
N GLU A 15 9.39 7.44 8.13
CA GLU A 15 10.56 7.17 7.31
C GLU A 15 10.25 6.16 6.20
N LEU A 16 9.49 5.10 6.52
CA LEU A 16 9.01 4.15 5.51
C LEU A 16 8.08 4.82 4.51
N TYR A 17 7.15 5.66 4.97
CA TYR A 17 6.27 6.46 4.12
C TYR A 17 7.09 7.32 3.16
N ALA A 18 8.06 8.09 3.65
CA ALA A 18 8.90 8.95 2.81
C ALA A 18 9.72 8.15 1.78
N ALA A 19 10.22 6.97 2.14
CA ALA A 19 10.96 6.11 1.23
C ALA A 19 10.07 5.42 0.18
N CYS A 20 8.84 5.08 0.54
CA CYS A 20 7.90 4.38 -0.33
C CYS A 20 7.07 5.31 -1.22
N GLN A 21 6.88 6.57 -0.82
CA GLN A 21 6.05 7.54 -1.54
C GLN A 21 6.46 7.67 -3.03
N PRO A 22 7.76 7.77 -3.42
CA PRO A 22 8.14 7.83 -4.83
C PRO A 22 7.68 6.60 -5.64
N ILE A 23 7.70 5.42 -5.03
CA ILE A 23 7.28 4.16 -5.66
C ILE A 23 5.80 4.22 -6.01
N ILE A 24 4.97 4.74 -5.10
CA ILE A 24 3.52 4.91 -5.32
C ILE A 24 3.26 5.92 -6.43
N TYR A 25 4.10 6.96 -6.57
CA TYR A 25 4.05 7.90 -7.69
C TYR A 25 4.64 7.38 -9.00
N GLY A 26 5.15 6.14 -9.03
CA GLY A 26 5.74 5.54 -10.23
C GLY A 26 7.25 5.77 -10.40
N ASP A 27 7.90 6.52 -9.51
CA ASP A 27 9.35 6.74 -9.54
C ASP A 27 10.10 5.64 -8.76
N MET A 28 10.23 4.50 -9.44
CA MET A 28 10.88 3.30 -8.91
C MET A 28 12.37 3.53 -8.59
N ALA A 29 13.04 4.40 -9.35
CA ALA A 29 14.47 4.68 -9.19
C ALA A 29 14.73 5.47 -7.90
N ARG A 30 13.97 6.55 -7.67
CA ARG A 30 14.04 7.33 -6.43
C ARG A 30 13.58 6.52 -5.23
N GLY A 31 12.54 5.70 -5.39
CA GLY A 31 12.07 4.78 -4.35
C GLY A 31 13.15 3.79 -3.92
N ARG A 32 13.84 3.16 -4.88
CA ARG A 32 14.97 2.28 -4.61
C ARG A 32 16.08 3.00 -3.84
N GLN A 33 16.48 4.19 -4.30
CA GLN A 33 17.50 4.99 -3.61
C GLN A 33 17.11 5.31 -2.16
N ALA A 34 15.86 5.73 -1.93
CA ALA A 34 15.38 6.07 -0.61
C ALA A 34 15.32 4.86 0.34
N LEU A 35 14.87 3.69 -0.15
CA LEU A 35 14.88 2.45 0.61
C LEU A 35 16.30 1.97 0.93
N THR A 36 17.24 2.04 -0.02
CA THR A 36 18.64 1.69 0.22
C THR A 36 19.26 2.61 1.27
N ALA A 37 18.97 3.92 1.23
CA ALA A 37 19.44 4.88 2.21
C ALA A 37 18.85 4.64 3.62
N LEU A 38 17.65 4.06 3.70
CA LEU A 38 16.99 3.74 4.97
C LEU A 38 17.54 2.47 5.64
N LEU A 39 18.17 1.56 4.88
CA LEU A 39 18.65 0.27 5.40
C LEU A 39 19.52 0.34 6.66
N PRO A 40 20.56 1.20 6.75
CA PRO A 40 21.41 1.25 7.95
C PRO A 40 20.62 1.61 9.21
N GLU A 41 19.64 2.51 9.05
CA GLU A 41 18.79 2.94 10.15
C GLU A 41 17.79 1.85 10.54
N ALA A 42 17.18 1.19 9.54
CA ALA A 42 16.26 0.09 9.74
C ALA A 42 16.96 -1.10 10.40
N TRP A 43 18.23 -1.34 10.08
CA TRP A 43 19.05 -2.34 10.74
C TRP A 43 19.33 -1.99 12.22
N ARG A 44 19.65 -0.71 12.49
CA ARG A 44 20.03 -0.25 13.83
C ARG A 44 18.86 -0.21 14.81
N ARG A 45 17.70 0.26 14.35
CA ARG A 45 16.56 0.51 15.23
C ARG A 45 15.22 0.01 14.70
N GLY A 46 15.12 -0.38 13.43
CA GLY A 46 13.84 -0.82 12.87
C GLY A 46 13.38 -2.16 13.45
N PRO A 47 12.07 -2.43 13.49
CA PRO A 47 11.59 -3.75 13.80
C PRO A 47 12.04 -4.74 12.72
N ARG A 48 12.32 -5.99 13.10
CA ARG A 48 12.80 -7.02 12.16
C ARG A 48 11.91 -7.18 10.93
N TRP A 49 10.59 -7.13 11.10
CA TRP A 49 9.64 -7.22 9.98
C TRP A 49 9.73 -6.01 9.04
N GLY A 50 10.05 -4.81 9.55
CA GLY A 50 10.22 -3.59 8.77
C GLY A 50 11.50 -3.64 7.93
N LEU A 51 12.59 -4.16 8.50
CA LEU A 51 13.80 -4.44 7.74
C LEU A 51 13.53 -5.51 6.65
N ALA A 52 12.78 -6.57 6.98
CA ALA A 52 12.41 -7.61 6.03
C ALA A 52 11.57 -7.03 4.86
N MET A 53 10.64 -6.11 5.16
CA MET A 53 9.87 -5.35 4.17
C MET A 53 10.78 -4.55 3.22
N ILE A 54 11.73 -3.78 3.75
CA ILE A 54 12.65 -2.99 2.93
C ILE A 54 13.44 -3.90 1.99
N HIS A 55 13.98 -5.01 2.50
CA HIS A 55 14.68 -6.00 1.66
C HIS A 55 13.75 -6.62 0.60
N ALA A 56 12.51 -6.97 0.94
CA ALA A 56 11.55 -7.50 -0.04
C ALA A 56 11.22 -6.49 -1.15
N MET A 57 11.00 -5.21 -0.79
CA MET A 57 10.74 -4.14 -1.76
C MET A 57 11.97 -3.88 -2.65
N LEU A 58 13.17 -3.86 -2.07
CA LEU A 58 14.41 -3.73 -2.84
C LEU A 58 14.59 -4.93 -3.79
N ALA A 59 14.26 -6.14 -3.36
CA ALA A 59 14.31 -7.31 -4.23
C ALA A 59 13.42 -7.14 -5.48
N ASP A 60 12.16 -6.72 -5.31
CA ASP A 60 11.26 -6.41 -6.43
C ASP A 60 11.84 -5.30 -7.33
N LEU A 61 12.30 -4.18 -6.75
CA LEU A 61 12.83 -3.05 -7.51
C LEU A 61 14.11 -3.40 -8.29
N HIS A 62 15.01 -4.19 -7.72
CA HIS A 62 16.20 -4.70 -8.42
C HIS A 62 15.81 -5.65 -9.56
N GLY A 63 14.84 -6.55 -9.33
CA GLY A 63 14.29 -7.41 -10.37
C GLY A 63 13.71 -6.63 -11.54
N ARG A 64 12.90 -5.60 -11.27
CA ARG A 64 12.35 -4.69 -12.30
C ARG A 64 13.43 -3.95 -13.08
N GLY A 65 14.52 -3.58 -12.41
CA GLY A 65 15.68 -2.94 -13.01
C GLY A 65 16.64 -3.90 -13.74
N GLY A 66 16.37 -5.21 -13.75
CA GLY A 66 17.23 -6.22 -14.36
C GLY A 66 18.47 -6.60 -13.55
N ASP A 67 18.66 -6.05 -12.35
CA ASP A 67 19.76 -6.40 -11.45
C ASP A 67 19.41 -7.66 -10.64
N VAL A 68 19.51 -8.81 -11.31
CA VAL A 68 19.21 -10.12 -10.73
C VAL A 68 20.10 -10.44 -9.52
N PRO A 69 21.44 -10.23 -9.54
CA PRO A 69 22.27 -10.49 -8.37
C PRO A 69 21.86 -9.69 -7.14
N GLY A 70 21.63 -8.38 -7.29
CA GLY A 70 21.16 -7.52 -6.19
C GLY A 70 19.78 -7.95 -5.68
N GLY A 71 18.85 -8.27 -6.60
CA GLY A 71 17.52 -8.73 -6.23
C GLY A 71 17.52 -10.04 -5.44
N ILE A 72 18.34 -11.01 -5.83
CA ILE A 72 18.50 -12.28 -5.11
C ILE A 72 19.12 -12.08 -3.72
N GLN A 73 20.10 -11.19 -3.58
CA GLN A 73 20.69 -10.86 -2.27
C GLN A 73 19.64 -10.28 -1.33
N HIS A 74 18.85 -9.32 -1.80
CA HIS A 74 17.79 -8.71 -1.00
C HIS A 74 16.66 -9.70 -0.68
N LEU A 75 16.24 -10.55 -1.62
CA LEU A 75 15.23 -11.57 -1.37
C LEU A 75 15.69 -12.57 -0.30
N ARG A 76 16.95 -13.03 -0.36
CA ARG A 76 17.52 -13.92 0.67
C ARG A 76 17.47 -13.28 2.04
N ALA A 77 17.93 -12.03 2.15
CA ALA A 77 17.92 -11.29 3.42
C ALA A 77 16.49 -11.12 3.96
N ALA A 78 15.51 -10.81 3.11
CA ALA A 78 14.10 -10.70 3.52
C ALA A 78 13.60 -12.02 4.14
N VAL A 79 13.83 -13.15 3.47
CA VAL A 79 13.40 -14.47 3.95
C VAL A 79 14.11 -14.88 5.24
N GLU A 80 15.41 -14.59 5.37
CA GLU A 80 16.17 -14.82 6.62
C GLU A 80 15.65 -13.97 7.80
N LEU A 81 15.04 -12.82 7.52
CA LEU A 81 14.38 -11.97 8.50
C LEU A 81 12.94 -12.40 8.81
N GLY A 82 12.44 -13.47 8.17
CA GLY A 82 11.11 -14.03 8.40
C GLY A 82 10.03 -13.48 7.47
N TRP A 83 10.40 -12.78 6.39
CA TRP A 83 9.43 -12.38 5.36
C TRP A 83 8.91 -13.60 4.62
N ASN A 84 7.58 -13.70 4.54
CA ASN A 84 6.90 -14.88 4.03
C ASN A 84 5.72 -14.59 3.08
N ASP A 85 5.65 -13.38 2.50
CA ASP A 85 4.59 -13.02 1.54
C ASP A 85 4.85 -13.70 0.18
N CYS A 86 4.33 -14.92 0.04
CA CYS A 86 4.42 -15.67 -1.19
C CYS A 86 3.56 -15.09 -2.33
N LEU A 87 2.52 -14.30 -2.03
CA LEU A 87 1.68 -13.68 -3.05
C LEU A 87 2.46 -12.60 -3.82
N SER A 88 3.29 -11.83 -3.12
CA SER A 88 4.22 -10.88 -3.75
C SER A 88 5.20 -11.61 -4.65
N ILE A 89 5.80 -12.70 -4.17
CA ILE A 89 6.71 -13.52 -4.98
C ILE A 89 6.04 -14.02 -6.27
N TRP A 90 4.74 -14.34 -6.23
CA TRP A 90 4.03 -14.88 -7.38
C TRP A 90 3.57 -13.82 -8.39
N SER A 91 3.32 -12.59 -7.94
CA SER A 91 2.60 -11.61 -8.76
C SER A 91 3.34 -10.30 -8.99
N ASP A 92 4.35 -9.94 -8.19
CA ASP A 92 5.09 -8.70 -8.45
C ASP A 92 6.09 -8.89 -9.62
N PRO A 93 6.13 -7.94 -10.58
CA PRO A 93 6.95 -8.03 -11.79
C PRO A 93 8.44 -8.30 -11.55
N GLY A 94 9.03 -7.74 -10.49
CA GLY A 94 10.44 -7.96 -10.20
C GLY A 94 10.72 -9.40 -9.79
N PHE A 95 9.86 -10.01 -8.98
CA PHE A 95 10.01 -11.41 -8.58
C PHE A 95 9.86 -12.37 -9.76
N ALA A 96 9.03 -12.05 -10.77
CA ALA A 96 8.94 -12.83 -12.00
C ALA A 96 10.25 -12.86 -12.81
N VAL A 97 11.07 -11.81 -12.71
CA VAL A 97 12.43 -11.79 -13.27
C VAL A 97 13.37 -12.62 -12.40
N LEU A 98 13.33 -12.43 -11.08
CA LEU A 98 14.19 -13.14 -10.13
C LEU A 98 13.94 -14.65 -10.12
N SER A 99 12.71 -15.10 -10.43
CA SER A 99 12.33 -16.51 -10.41
C SER A 99 13.09 -17.38 -11.42
N ARG A 100 13.75 -16.76 -12.39
CA ARG A 100 14.58 -17.43 -13.41
C ARG A 100 16.02 -17.66 -12.94
N ALA A 101 16.41 -17.08 -11.81
CA ALA A 101 17.76 -17.21 -11.28
C ALA A 101 17.98 -18.58 -10.61
N PRO A 102 19.18 -19.19 -10.73
CA PRO A 102 19.47 -20.51 -10.15
C PRO A 102 19.23 -20.62 -8.64
N HIS A 103 19.51 -19.54 -7.90
CA HIS A 103 19.38 -19.52 -6.43
C HIS A 103 17.95 -19.24 -5.93
N PHE A 104 17.03 -18.88 -6.82
CA PHE A 104 15.68 -18.48 -6.41
C PHE A 104 14.92 -19.65 -5.77
N ALA A 105 14.98 -20.83 -6.38
CA ALA A 105 14.24 -22.00 -5.89
C ALA A 105 14.65 -22.40 -4.47
N GLU A 106 15.94 -22.28 -4.15
CA GLU A 106 16.46 -22.54 -2.81
C GLU A 106 15.89 -21.55 -1.78
N ILE A 107 15.88 -20.25 -2.12
CA ILE A 107 15.38 -19.20 -1.23
C ILE A 107 13.86 -19.34 -1.05
N TYR A 108 13.13 -19.53 -2.14
CA TYR A 108 11.68 -19.71 -2.13
C TYR A 108 11.25 -20.96 -1.34
N GLY A 109 12.04 -22.03 -1.38
CA GLY A 109 11.81 -23.24 -0.57
C GLY A 109 11.86 -23.01 0.95
N ARG A 110 12.39 -21.87 1.41
CA ARG A 110 12.42 -21.47 2.83
C ARG A 110 11.25 -20.59 3.25
N VAL A 111 10.31 -20.29 2.34
CA VAL A 111 9.12 -19.50 2.66
C VAL A 111 8.02 -20.39 3.21
N TRP A 112 7.59 -20.11 4.43
CA TRP A 112 6.52 -20.82 5.15
C TRP A 112 5.44 -19.84 5.57
N ILE A 113 4.18 -20.17 5.29
CA ILE A 113 3.06 -19.29 5.55
C ILE A 113 1.87 -20.10 6.08
N SER A 114 1.15 -19.54 7.06
CA SER A 114 -0.08 -20.14 7.55
C SER A 114 -1.25 -19.82 6.61
N PRO A 115 -2.27 -20.69 6.50
CA PRO A 115 -3.49 -20.39 5.75
C PRO A 115 -4.16 -19.08 6.21
N ALA A 116 -4.16 -18.78 7.52
CA ALA A 116 -4.69 -17.53 8.05
C ALA A 116 -3.93 -16.27 7.58
N ASP A 117 -2.59 -16.32 7.55
CA ASP A 117 -1.77 -15.24 7.01
C ASP A 117 -1.96 -15.09 5.50
N LEU A 118 -2.10 -16.20 4.75
CA LEU A 118 -2.35 -16.17 3.31
C LEU A 118 -3.68 -15.51 2.97
N GLU A 119 -4.76 -15.82 3.71
CA GLU A 119 -6.07 -15.17 3.55
C GLU A 119 -5.95 -13.66 3.73
N GLU A 120 -5.25 -13.24 4.78
CA GLU A 120 -5.08 -11.84 5.08
C GLU A 120 -4.24 -11.10 4.04
N LEU A 121 -3.13 -11.71 3.57
CA LEU A 121 -2.35 -11.17 2.47
C LEU A 121 -3.19 -11.02 1.19
N GLY A 122 -4.02 -12.01 0.87
CA GLY A 122 -4.94 -11.96 -0.26
C GLY A 122 -5.88 -10.76 -0.17
N TRP A 123 -6.46 -10.56 1.02
CA TRP A 123 -7.31 -9.39 1.29
C TRP A 123 -6.54 -8.07 1.18
N LEU A 124 -5.34 -7.96 1.77
CA LEU A 124 -4.52 -6.74 1.74
C LEU A 124 -4.19 -6.32 0.29
N ARG A 125 -3.89 -7.28 -0.59
CA ARG A 125 -3.64 -7.01 -2.03
C ARG A 125 -4.89 -6.56 -2.76
N ALA A 126 -6.03 -7.22 -2.50
CA ALA A 126 -7.31 -6.82 -3.07
C ALA A 126 -7.69 -5.39 -2.64
N GLU A 127 -7.48 -5.05 -1.38
CA GLU A 127 -7.77 -3.71 -0.87
C GLU A 127 -6.80 -2.64 -1.40
N ALA A 128 -5.51 -2.95 -1.55
CA ALA A 128 -4.57 -2.05 -2.22
C ALA A 128 -5.02 -1.71 -3.65
N THR A 129 -5.51 -2.71 -4.38
CA THR A 129 -6.05 -2.53 -5.74
C THR A 129 -7.33 -1.68 -5.71
N ALA A 130 -8.22 -1.93 -4.76
CA ALA A 130 -9.46 -1.16 -4.59
C ALA A 130 -9.19 0.31 -4.27
N ILE A 131 -8.21 0.61 -3.40
CA ILE A 131 -7.78 1.98 -3.09
C ILE A 131 -7.23 2.67 -4.34
N GLY A 132 -6.37 2.01 -5.12
CA GLY A 132 -5.84 2.60 -6.36
C GLY A 132 -6.94 2.96 -7.37
N GLN A 133 -7.93 2.09 -7.53
CA GLN A 133 -9.11 2.37 -8.37
C GLN A 133 -9.96 3.51 -7.80
N GLU A 134 -10.17 3.55 -6.48
CA GLU A 134 -10.94 4.60 -5.82
C GLU A 134 -10.27 5.97 -5.97
N LEU A 135 -8.96 6.05 -5.76
CA LEU A 135 -8.19 7.29 -5.95
C LEU A 135 -8.25 7.78 -7.40
N SER A 136 -8.22 6.86 -8.37
CA SER A 136 -8.37 7.20 -9.79
C SER A 136 -9.77 7.77 -10.09
N ARG A 137 -10.83 7.20 -9.49
CA ARG A 137 -12.20 7.74 -9.60
C ARG A 137 -12.30 9.11 -8.95
N ILE A 138 -11.78 9.29 -7.73
CA ILE A 138 -11.78 10.58 -7.04
C ILE A 138 -11.07 11.65 -7.88
N ALA A 139 -9.91 11.32 -8.47
CA ALA A 139 -9.20 12.24 -9.33
C ALA A 139 -10.07 12.68 -10.54
N ALA A 140 -10.76 11.75 -11.18
CA ALA A 140 -11.69 12.06 -12.27
C ALA A 140 -12.90 12.89 -11.78
N GLU A 141 -13.50 12.52 -10.65
CA GLU A 141 -14.62 13.24 -10.05
C GLU A 141 -14.25 14.70 -9.72
N ASN A 142 -13.03 14.94 -9.25
CA ASN A 142 -12.56 16.28 -8.88
C ASN A 142 -12.37 17.21 -10.09
N LEU A 143 -12.15 16.69 -11.30
CA LEU A 143 -12.00 17.55 -12.49
C LEU A 143 -13.28 18.35 -12.80
N ASP A 144 -14.44 17.72 -12.61
CA ASP A 144 -15.73 18.29 -12.99
C ASP A 144 -16.47 18.96 -11.81
N ARG A 145 -15.86 18.96 -10.62
CA ARG A 145 -16.51 19.52 -9.42
C ARG A 145 -16.49 21.04 -9.42
N VAL A 146 -17.65 21.61 -9.13
CA VAL A 146 -17.85 23.06 -9.09
C VAL A 146 -18.07 23.62 -7.69
N ASP A 147 -18.24 22.75 -6.70
CA ASP A 147 -18.37 23.12 -5.29
C ASP A 147 -17.02 23.44 -4.62
N HIS A 148 -17.06 24.05 -3.43
CA HIS A 148 -15.87 24.37 -2.63
C HIS A 148 -15.61 23.34 -1.51
N GLY A 149 -16.35 22.23 -1.48
CA GLY A 149 -16.26 21.22 -0.44
C GLY A 149 -15.01 20.37 -0.58
N LEU A 150 -14.50 19.85 0.54
CA LEU A 150 -13.45 18.83 0.54
C LEU A 150 -14.01 17.48 0.11
N THR A 151 -13.14 16.62 -0.40
CA THR A 151 -13.45 15.24 -0.75
C THR A 151 -13.29 14.34 0.47
N ASP A 152 -14.36 13.66 0.85
CA ASP A 152 -14.31 12.65 1.90
C ASP A 152 -13.71 11.35 1.35
N VAL A 153 -12.60 10.88 1.94
CA VAL A 153 -11.92 9.64 1.56
C VAL A 153 -12.00 8.69 2.74
N PHE A 154 -12.59 7.51 2.51
CA PHE A 154 -12.73 6.52 3.56
C PHE A 154 -11.82 5.33 3.27
N HIS A 155 -11.04 4.94 4.27
CA HIS A 155 -10.23 3.74 4.24
C HIS A 155 -10.68 2.77 5.32
N VAL A 156 -10.72 1.48 4.99
CA VAL A 156 -11.01 0.44 5.97
C VAL A 156 -9.90 0.37 7.02
N PRO A 157 -10.26 0.14 8.31
CA PRO A 157 -9.26 -0.17 9.33
C PRO A 157 -8.46 -1.40 8.96
N LEU A 158 -7.17 -1.39 9.28
CA LEU A 158 -6.32 -2.55 9.10
C LEU A 158 -6.70 -3.67 10.08
N PRO A 159 -6.53 -4.95 9.70
CA PRO A 159 -6.70 -6.07 10.61
C PRO A 159 -5.79 -5.94 11.84
N THR A 160 -6.30 -6.33 13.01
CA THR A 160 -5.58 -6.26 14.30
C THR A 160 -5.18 -7.64 14.84
N ARG A 161 -5.51 -8.72 14.12
CA ARG A 161 -5.07 -10.08 14.48
C ARG A 161 -3.54 -10.13 14.57
N ALA A 162 -3.00 -10.89 15.51
CA ALA A 162 -1.56 -11.20 15.52
C ALA A 162 -1.22 -12.16 14.36
N PRO A 163 -0.36 -11.77 13.41
CA PRO A 163 0.07 -12.66 12.33
C PRO A 163 1.20 -13.58 12.78
N ASP A 164 1.38 -14.68 12.05
CA ASP A 164 2.42 -15.68 12.32
C ASP A 164 3.77 -15.31 11.67
N GLY A 165 3.75 -14.49 10.61
CA GLY A 165 4.93 -14.05 9.87
C GLY A 165 5.06 -12.55 9.62
N ALA A 166 6.28 -12.14 9.25
CA ALA A 166 6.60 -10.74 8.96
C ALA A 166 5.93 -10.22 7.68
N GLY A 167 5.54 -11.12 6.76
CA GLY A 167 4.88 -10.75 5.50
C GLY A 167 3.59 -9.97 5.70
N VAL A 168 2.73 -10.41 6.63
CA VAL A 168 1.46 -9.72 6.92
C VAL A 168 1.70 -8.34 7.52
N LEU A 169 2.64 -8.19 8.46
CA LEU A 169 2.98 -6.89 9.04
C LEU A 169 3.53 -5.92 7.99
N ALA A 170 4.42 -6.42 7.10
CA ALA A 170 4.93 -5.66 5.98
C ALA A 170 3.80 -5.23 5.02
N ALA A 171 2.89 -6.13 4.66
CA ALA A 171 1.77 -5.82 3.77
C ALA A 171 0.78 -4.82 4.40
N ARG A 172 0.48 -4.95 5.70
CA ARG A 172 -0.32 -3.95 6.45
C ARG A 172 0.34 -2.57 6.41
N MET A 173 1.66 -2.50 6.64
CA MET A 173 2.42 -1.25 6.57
C MET A 173 2.37 -0.64 5.17
N SER A 174 2.58 -1.44 4.12
CA SER A 174 2.43 -0.99 2.73
C SER A 174 1.04 -0.43 2.44
N LEU A 175 -0.02 -1.09 2.92
CA LEU A 175 -1.39 -0.61 2.75
C LEU A 175 -1.63 0.69 3.53
N ALA A 176 -1.14 0.81 4.76
CA ALA A 176 -1.22 2.06 5.54
C ALA A 176 -0.52 3.23 4.83
N ILE A 177 0.66 2.99 4.25
CA ILE A 177 1.38 3.99 3.46
C ILE A 177 0.56 4.39 2.24
N MET A 178 -0.01 3.42 1.51
CA MET A 178 -0.87 3.70 0.35
C MET A 178 -2.11 4.52 0.72
N GLN A 179 -2.79 4.16 1.82
CA GLN A 179 -3.90 4.94 2.38
C GLN A 179 -3.46 6.38 2.68
N ARG A 180 -2.29 6.56 3.30
CA ARG A 180 -1.77 7.90 3.62
C ARG A 180 -1.44 8.71 2.37
N VAL A 181 -0.73 8.12 1.40
CA VAL A 181 -0.43 8.79 0.12
C VAL A 181 -1.73 9.16 -0.60
N GLY A 182 -2.73 8.28 -0.58
CA GLY A 182 -4.06 8.56 -1.12
C GLY A 182 -4.72 9.80 -0.52
N LEU A 183 -4.70 9.91 0.82
CA LEU A 183 -5.21 11.10 1.53
C LEU A 183 -4.47 12.37 1.13
N ASP A 184 -3.13 12.33 1.08
CA ASP A 184 -2.32 13.50 0.74
C ASP A 184 -2.53 13.94 -0.73
N LEU A 185 -2.72 12.98 -1.65
CA LEU A 185 -3.07 13.24 -3.05
C LEU A 185 -4.43 13.92 -3.20
N VAL A 186 -5.45 13.40 -2.52
CA VAL A 186 -6.80 13.97 -2.58
C VAL A 186 -6.84 15.36 -1.96
N ALA A 187 -6.17 15.56 -0.81
CA ALA A 187 -6.05 16.87 -0.20
C ALA A 187 -5.37 17.89 -1.13
N SER A 188 -4.29 17.48 -1.81
CA SER A 188 -3.59 18.35 -2.77
C SER A 188 -4.47 18.69 -3.99
N SER A 189 -5.26 17.72 -4.46
CA SER A 189 -6.25 17.92 -5.53
C SER A 189 -7.34 18.91 -5.12
N ASP A 190 -7.89 18.76 -3.91
CA ASP A 190 -8.91 19.67 -3.37
C ASP A 190 -8.38 21.09 -3.21
N ILE A 191 -7.18 21.26 -2.65
CA ILE A 191 -6.54 22.58 -2.52
C ILE A 191 -6.41 23.26 -3.88
N SER A 192 -5.91 22.54 -4.89
CA SER A 192 -5.71 23.09 -6.23
C SER A 192 -7.03 23.51 -6.88
N ARG A 193 -8.04 22.63 -6.80
CA ARG A 193 -9.38 22.87 -7.35
C ARG A 193 -10.09 24.04 -6.68
N ILE A 194 -10.13 24.05 -5.35
CA ILE A 194 -10.79 25.10 -4.56
C ILE A 194 -10.11 26.44 -4.78
N SER A 195 -8.77 26.48 -4.74
CA SER A 195 -8.02 27.72 -4.96
C SER A 195 -8.24 28.26 -6.38
N GLY A 196 -8.26 27.39 -7.38
CA GLY A 196 -8.56 27.76 -8.76
C GLY A 196 -9.97 28.34 -8.91
N ARG A 197 -10.97 27.75 -8.25
CA ARG A 197 -12.35 28.25 -8.26
C ARG A 197 -12.46 29.63 -7.59
N ILE A 198 -11.88 29.79 -6.40
CA ILE A 198 -11.86 31.07 -5.69
C ILE A 198 -11.23 32.17 -6.55
N ALA A 199 -10.14 31.87 -7.25
CA ALA A 199 -9.48 32.82 -8.13
C ALA A 199 -10.37 33.26 -9.31
N VAL A 200 -11.06 32.32 -9.96
CA VAL A 200 -12.01 32.61 -11.05
C VAL A 200 -13.17 33.47 -10.54
N ASP A 201 -13.78 33.07 -9.42
CA ASP A 201 -14.92 33.78 -8.83
C ASP A 201 -14.55 35.22 -8.40
N ALA A 202 -13.30 35.46 -8.02
CA ALA A 202 -12.81 36.77 -7.64
C ALA A 202 -12.57 37.72 -8.83
N ILE A 203 -12.32 37.20 -10.03
CA ILE A 203 -12.04 37.99 -11.24
C ILE A 203 -13.32 38.28 -12.01
N ASP A 204 -14.10 37.24 -12.31
CA ASP A 204 -15.24 37.31 -13.23
C ASP A 204 -16.60 37.20 -12.54
N GLY A 205 -16.61 37.09 -11.20
CA GLY A 205 -17.80 36.73 -10.43
C GLY A 205 -18.11 35.23 -10.51
N PRO A 206 -19.17 34.75 -9.82
CA PRO A 206 -19.49 33.33 -9.75
C PRO A 206 -19.75 32.76 -11.15
N ALA A 207 -18.91 31.83 -11.60
CA ALA A 207 -19.05 31.20 -12.91
C ALA A 207 -20.23 30.21 -12.98
N TYR A 208 -20.75 29.77 -11.82
CA TYR A 208 -21.82 28.79 -11.70
C TYR A 208 -22.97 29.34 -10.86
N SER A 209 -24.17 28.93 -11.20
CA SER A 209 -25.35 29.19 -10.41
C SER A 209 -25.27 28.50 -9.06
N GLN A 210 -25.99 29.04 -8.07
CA GLN A 210 -26.07 28.43 -6.75
C GLN A 210 -26.55 26.97 -6.84
N TRP A 211 -27.54 26.69 -7.70
CA TRP A 211 -28.07 25.33 -7.89
C TRP A 211 -27.00 24.35 -8.40
N GLU A 212 -26.14 24.75 -9.34
CA GLU A 212 -25.05 23.89 -9.84
C GLU A 212 -24.04 23.58 -8.73
N THR A 213 -23.70 24.56 -7.90
CA THR A 213 -22.83 24.37 -6.72
C THR A 213 -23.44 23.38 -5.72
N TRP A 214 -24.73 23.53 -5.41
CA TRP A 214 -25.44 22.60 -4.52
C TRP A 214 -25.49 21.18 -5.11
N HIS A 215 -25.81 21.06 -6.39
CA HIS A 215 -25.89 19.77 -7.06
C HIS A 215 -24.53 19.05 -7.09
N SER A 216 -23.44 19.77 -7.35
CA SER A 216 -22.07 19.24 -7.29
C SER A 216 -21.73 18.72 -5.90
N ALA A 217 -22.06 19.49 -4.85
CA ALA A 217 -21.82 19.09 -3.47
C ALA A 217 -22.65 17.84 -3.07
N ASP A 218 -23.91 17.78 -3.46
CA ASP A 218 -24.80 16.64 -3.19
C ASP A 218 -24.32 15.36 -3.89
N LEU A 219 -23.90 15.48 -5.15
CA LEU A 219 -23.33 14.37 -5.91
C LEU A 219 -22.02 13.87 -5.28
N ALA A 220 -21.15 14.79 -4.85
CA ALA A 220 -19.92 14.45 -4.14
C ALA A 220 -20.21 13.72 -2.80
N GLY A 221 -21.20 14.19 -2.04
CA GLY A 221 -21.65 13.55 -0.81
C GLY A 221 -22.19 12.13 -1.05
N SER A 222 -23.04 11.97 -2.06
CA SER A 222 -23.60 10.67 -2.45
C SER A 222 -22.51 9.67 -2.88
N ARG A 223 -21.53 10.13 -3.67
CA ARG A 223 -20.38 9.31 -4.08
C ARG A 223 -19.50 8.91 -2.89
N ALA A 224 -19.23 9.85 -1.98
CA ALA A 224 -18.49 9.55 -0.74
C ALA A 224 -19.21 8.52 0.14
N ALA A 225 -20.54 8.65 0.30
CA ALA A 225 -21.34 7.67 1.02
C ALA A 225 -21.28 6.27 0.39
N ALA A 226 -21.38 6.19 -0.94
CA ALA A 226 -21.24 4.93 -1.68
C ALA A 226 -19.85 4.30 -1.52
N ARG A 227 -18.79 5.11 -1.59
CA ARG A 227 -17.40 4.66 -1.37
C ARG A 227 -17.21 4.11 0.04
N ARG A 228 -17.68 4.84 1.06
CA ARG A 228 -17.67 4.38 2.46
C ARG A 228 -18.41 3.05 2.64
N ALA A 229 -19.62 2.91 2.10
CA ALA A 229 -20.39 1.68 2.20
C ALA A 229 -19.67 0.51 1.50
N SER A 230 -19.11 0.75 0.32
CA SER A 230 -18.34 -0.25 -0.43
C SER A 230 -17.10 -0.71 0.34
N ALA A 231 -16.33 0.23 0.89
CA ALA A 231 -15.16 -0.08 1.72
C ALA A 231 -15.55 -0.88 2.96
N GLN A 232 -16.57 -0.46 3.70
CA GLN A 232 -17.08 -1.20 4.87
C GLN A 232 -17.51 -2.63 4.53
N ALA A 233 -18.15 -2.84 3.37
CA ALA A 233 -18.54 -4.17 2.92
C ALA A 233 -17.35 -5.09 2.63
N ARG A 234 -16.20 -4.52 2.23
CA ARG A 234 -14.95 -5.24 2.00
C ARG A 234 -14.07 -5.38 3.24
N ALA A 235 -14.42 -4.80 4.39
CA ALA A 235 -13.56 -4.86 5.58
C ALA A 235 -13.18 -6.30 5.93
N PHE A 236 -11.91 -6.52 6.29
CA PHE A 236 -11.40 -7.86 6.56
C PHE A 236 -12.18 -8.55 7.69
N ARG A 237 -12.58 -9.79 7.44
CA ARG A 237 -13.20 -10.67 8.43
C ARG A 237 -12.50 -12.02 8.33
N PRO A 238 -11.70 -12.41 9.34
CA PRO A 238 -10.96 -13.66 9.28
C PRO A 238 -11.93 -14.84 9.23
N THR A 239 -11.63 -15.85 8.41
CA THR A 239 -12.43 -17.08 8.37
C THR A 239 -12.27 -17.82 9.71
N PRO A 240 -13.37 -18.09 10.45
CA PRO A 240 -13.29 -18.80 11.71
C PRO A 240 -12.69 -20.19 11.55
N GLY A 241 -11.75 -20.56 12.43
CA GLY A 241 -11.13 -21.89 12.43
C GLY A 241 -10.07 -22.11 11.35
N LEU A 242 -9.69 -21.08 10.59
CA LEU A 242 -8.61 -21.18 9.62
C LEU A 242 -7.27 -21.46 10.34
N SER A 243 -6.48 -22.39 9.80
CA SER A 243 -5.24 -22.86 10.44
C SER A 243 -4.19 -21.75 10.51
N THR A 244 -3.52 -21.66 11.66
CA THR A 244 -2.32 -20.83 11.87
C THR A 244 -1.03 -21.65 11.76
N VAL A 245 -1.11 -22.94 11.45
CA VAL A 245 0.07 -23.80 11.27
C VAL A 245 0.73 -23.48 9.92
N PRO A 246 1.99 -23.01 9.90
CA PRO A 246 2.66 -22.69 8.64
C PRO A 246 2.91 -23.93 7.78
N VAL A 247 2.74 -23.78 6.48
CA VAL A 247 3.11 -24.79 5.47
C VAL A 247 4.09 -24.18 4.47
N PRO A 248 4.92 -25.00 3.78
CA PRO A 248 5.78 -24.49 2.72
C PRO A 248 4.95 -23.81 1.63
N ALA A 249 5.34 -22.62 1.19
CA ALA A 249 4.65 -21.91 0.11
C ALA A 249 4.67 -22.68 -1.22
N THR A 250 5.62 -23.60 -1.39
CA THR A 250 5.69 -24.55 -2.53
C THR A 250 4.55 -25.58 -2.56
N SER A 251 3.89 -25.83 -1.42
CA SER A 251 2.78 -26.78 -1.30
C SER A 251 1.41 -26.15 -1.56
N LEU A 252 1.35 -24.82 -1.65
CA LEU A 252 0.11 -24.07 -1.83
C LEU A 252 -0.23 -23.98 -3.32
N PRO A 253 -1.53 -24.03 -3.68
CA PRO A 253 -1.94 -23.77 -5.04
C PRO A 253 -1.60 -22.32 -5.40
N ARG A 254 -0.92 -22.13 -6.54
CA ARG A 254 -0.73 -20.80 -7.14
C ARG A 254 -2.06 -20.35 -7.74
N ASN A 255 -3.03 -20.03 -6.90
CA ASN A 255 -4.29 -19.47 -7.37
C ASN A 255 -4.06 -17.98 -7.62
N GLY A 256 -3.96 -17.63 -8.90
CA GLY A 256 -3.69 -16.28 -9.40
C GLY A 256 -3.85 -16.24 -10.92
N GLY A 257 -5.03 -16.64 -11.38
CA GLY A 257 -5.59 -16.30 -12.68
C GLY A 257 -6.91 -15.56 -12.44
#